data_AF-R9IE55-F1
#
_entry.id   AF-R9IE55-F1
#
_cell.length_a   1.000
_cell.length_b   1.000
_cell.length_c   1.000
_cell.angle_alpha   90.00
_cell.angle_beta   90.00
_cell.angle_gamma   90.00
#
_symmetry.space_group_name_H-M   'P 1'
#
loop_
_entity.id
_entity.type
_entity.pdbx_description
1 polymer ?
#
loop_
_entity_poly.entity_id
_entity_poly.type
_entity_poly.pdbx_seq_one_letter_code
_entity_poly.pdbx_strand_id
1 'polypeptide(L)'
;MSKILSMQLSNKSTKPVFTTITPANKQIKCLFDTGADMPVWCGSEGLLKIVFPKVELMNKKFLLGGFGRKAEIVDVYKIPEFIIKNEEDILTFQNLYIASSFDRNFGCDLILSATMFSHMDYSILNRMGNSSRLRIEYDRDVYYTQMILNQQRTGVVERIYSFASETEETMNDNI
;
A
#
# COMPACT_ATOMS: atom_id res chain seq x y z
N MET A 1 18.75 0.56 -14.66
CA MET A 1 17.82 0.59 -15.81
C MET A 1 16.42 0.65 -15.23
N SER A 2 15.54 1.47 -15.81
CA SER A 2 14.13 1.49 -15.41
C SER A 2 13.45 0.16 -15.79
N LYS A 3 12.64 -0.36 -14.87
CA LYS A 3 11.80 -1.56 -15.03
C LYS A 3 10.33 -1.14 -15.07
N ILE A 4 9.49 -1.97 -15.67
CA ILE A 4 8.06 -1.66 -15.85
C ILE A 4 7.22 -2.84 -15.37
N LEU A 5 6.57 -2.69 -14.22
CA LEU A 5 5.61 -3.66 -13.71
C LEU A 5 4.22 -3.28 -14.22
N SER A 6 3.59 -4.19 -14.95
CA SER A 6 2.24 -4.00 -15.49
C SER A 6 1.26 -5.00 -14.88
N MET A 7 0.35 -4.52 -14.04
CA MET A 7 -0.71 -5.32 -13.42
C MET A 7 -2.03 -5.16 -14.18
N GLN A 8 -2.68 -6.25 -14.55
CA GLN A 8 -4.02 -6.21 -15.13
C GLN A 8 -5.06 -5.84 -14.06
N LEU A 9 -5.86 -4.82 -14.36
CA LEU A 9 -6.97 -4.41 -13.53
C LEU A 9 -8.20 -5.27 -13.81
N SER A 10 -9.01 -5.48 -12.78
CA SER A 10 -10.26 -6.24 -12.84
C SER A 10 -11.28 -5.52 -13.74
N ASN A 11 -11.76 -6.21 -14.77
CA ASN A 11 -12.86 -5.75 -15.62
C ASN A 11 -14.24 -5.78 -14.92
N LYS A 12 -14.33 -6.36 -13.72
CA LYS A 12 -15.55 -6.41 -12.90
C LYS A 12 -15.71 -5.20 -11.96
N SER A 13 -14.77 -4.27 -11.99
CA SER A 13 -14.72 -3.10 -11.10
C SER A 13 -14.46 -1.85 -11.92
N THR A 14 -15.17 -0.76 -11.60
CA THR A 14 -14.86 0.57 -12.14
C THR A 14 -13.65 1.21 -11.45
N LYS A 15 -13.30 0.71 -10.24
CA LYS A 15 -12.11 1.11 -9.50
C LYS A 15 -10.88 0.30 -9.95
N PRO A 16 -9.66 0.86 -9.89
CA PRO A 16 -8.42 0.19 -10.29
C PRO A 16 -8.00 -0.89 -9.28
N VAL A 17 -8.71 -2.01 -9.33
CA VAL A 17 -8.47 -3.19 -8.49
C VAL A 17 -7.67 -4.21 -9.27
N PHE A 18 -6.65 -4.79 -8.66
CA PHE A 18 -5.90 -5.93 -9.19
C PHE A 18 -5.69 -6.97 -8.09
N THR A 19 -5.18 -8.14 -8.46
CA THR A 19 -4.83 -9.19 -7.48
C THR A 19 -3.33 -9.39 -7.42
N THR A 20 -2.80 -9.62 -6.22
CA THR A 20 -1.42 -10.08 -6.01
C THR A 20 -1.42 -11.34 -5.14
N ILE A 21 -0.26 -12.01 -5.05
CA ILE A 21 -0.05 -13.18 -4.21
C ILE A 21 0.93 -12.80 -3.10
N THR A 22 0.54 -13.02 -1.84
CA THR A 22 1.38 -12.75 -0.68
C THR A 22 2.51 -13.78 -0.55
N PRO A 23 3.56 -13.51 0.25
CA PRO A 23 4.60 -14.51 0.55
C PRO A 23 4.07 -15.83 1.14
N ALA A 24 2.89 -15.80 1.77
CA ALA A 24 2.19 -16.99 2.29
C ALA A 24 1.35 -17.74 1.22
N ASN A 25 1.56 -17.44 -0.07
CA ASN A 25 0.83 -18.00 -1.21
C ASN A 25 -0.69 -17.80 -1.11
N LYS A 26 -1.12 -16.63 -0.62
CA LYS A 26 -2.53 -16.23 -0.56
C LYS A 26 -2.80 -15.14 -1.59
N GLN A 27 -3.89 -15.28 -2.34
CA GLN A 27 -4.33 -14.23 -3.24
C GLN A 27 -5.10 -13.17 -2.47
N ILE A 28 -4.78 -11.90 -2.71
CA ILE A 28 -5.51 -10.75 -2.17
C ILE A 28 -5.86 -9.75 -3.28
N LYS A 29 -6.95 -9.02 -3.10
CA LYS A 29 -7.40 -7.93 -3.98
C LYS A 29 -6.87 -6.60 -3.45
N CYS A 30 -6.08 -5.92 -4.27
CA CYS A 30 -5.54 -4.60 -3.99
C CYS A 30 -6.30 -3.54 -4.78
N LEU A 31 -6.71 -2.46 -4.12
CA LEU A 31 -7.21 -1.23 -4.77
C LEU A 31 -6.07 -0.22 -4.79
N PHE A 32 -5.70 0.29 -5.97
CA PHE A 32 -4.82 1.45 -6.05
C PHE A 32 -5.60 2.74 -5.82
N ASP A 33 -5.23 3.53 -4.82
CA ASP A 33 -5.94 4.77 -4.46
C ASP A 33 -5.00 5.96 -4.37
N THR A 34 -5.15 6.88 -5.31
CA THR A 34 -4.35 8.11 -5.35
C THR A 34 -4.75 9.14 -4.31
N GLY A 35 -5.92 8.99 -3.68
CA GLY A 35 -6.42 9.88 -2.62
C GLY A 35 -6.12 9.39 -1.20
N ALA A 36 -5.47 8.24 -1.04
CA ALA A 36 -5.10 7.70 0.26
C ALA A 36 -3.66 8.09 0.63
N ASP A 37 -3.44 8.45 1.89
CA ASP A 37 -2.12 8.79 2.44
C ASP A 37 -1.42 7.59 3.11
N MET A 38 -2.18 6.54 3.40
CA MET A 38 -1.76 5.33 4.11
C MET A 38 -2.47 4.13 3.48
N PRO A 39 -1.80 2.99 3.23
CA PRO A 39 -2.46 1.77 2.83
C PRO A 39 -3.40 1.30 3.94
N VAL A 40 -4.54 0.74 3.56
CA VAL A 40 -5.59 0.36 4.51
C VAL A 40 -5.98 -1.09 4.31
N TRP A 41 -5.84 -1.90 5.35
CA TRP A 41 -6.38 -3.26 5.35
C TRP A 41 -7.87 -3.23 5.68
N CYS A 42 -8.67 -3.85 4.81
CA CYS A 42 -10.13 -3.84 4.85
C CYS A 42 -10.73 -5.15 5.35
N GLY A 43 -9.97 -6.26 5.30
CA GLY A 43 -10.41 -7.55 5.82
C GLY A 43 -10.46 -7.58 7.35
N SER A 44 -10.81 -8.72 7.95
CA SER A 44 -10.70 -8.91 9.39
C SER A 44 -9.24 -9.03 9.84
N GLU A 45 -8.98 -8.82 11.13
CA GLU A 45 -7.64 -9.04 11.72
C GLU A 45 -7.18 -10.50 11.59
N GLY A 46 -8.10 -11.45 11.76
CA GLY A 46 -7.80 -12.87 11.57
C GLY A 46 -7.35 -13.16 10.13
N LEU A 47 -8.02 -12.56 9.14
CA LEU A 47 -7.61 -12.70 7.75
C LEU A 47 -6.24 -12.05 7.49
N LEU A 48 -5.98 -10.86 8.07
CA LEU A 48 -4.68 -10.19 7.98
C LEU A 48 -3.55 -11.12 8.43
N LYS A 49 -3.70 -11.75 9.60
CA LYS A 49 -2.72 -12.69 10.17
C LYS A 49 -2.59 -13.98 9.35
N ILE A 50 -3.65 -14.41 8.65
CA ILE A 50 -3.58 -15.57 7.73
C ILE A 50 -2.78 -15.22 6.47
N VAL A 51 -3.01 -14.04 5.88
CA VAL A 51 -2.36 -13.64 4.61
C VAL A 51 -0.95 -13.09 4.81
N PHE A 52 -0.66 -12.51 5.98
CA PHE A 52 0.63 -12.00 6.43
C PHE A 52 0.97 -12.52 7.84
N PRO A 53 1.46 -13.77 7.98
CA PRO A 53 1.70 -14.39 9.29
C PRO A 53 2.73 -13.69 10.17
N LYS A 54 3.62 -12.89 9.57
CA LYS A 54 4.66 -12.11 10.27
C LYS A 54 4.24 -10.66 10.52
N VAL A 55 2.96 -10.31 10.35
CA VAL A 55 2.47 -8.95 10.59
C VAL A 55 2.59 -8.58 12.07
N GLU A 56 3.01 -7.36 12.34
CA GLU A 56 3.24 -6.85 13.70
C GLU A 56 2.31 -5.67 13.99
N LEU A 57 1.68 -5.65 15.18
CA LEU A 57 0.95 -4.47 15.65
C LEU A 57 1.96 -3.43 16.15
N MET A 58 1.88 -2.21 15.64
CA MET A 58 2.76 -1.12 16.03
C MET A 58 2.16 -0.31 17.17
N ASN A 59 3.00 0.25 18.05
CA ASN A 59 2.59 1.25 19.04
C ASN A 59 2.43 2.64 18.38
N LYS A 60 1.58 2.71 17.34
CA LYS A 60 1.25 3.90 16.54
C LYS A 60 -0.22 3.83 16.13
N LYS A 61 -0.81 4.98 15.88
CA LYS A 61 -2.20 5.11 15.43
C LYS A 61 -2.27 5.88 14.11
N PHE A 62 -3.37 5.74 13.40
CA PHE A 62 -3.67 6.54 12.20
C PHE A 62 -5.05 7.18 12.33
N LEU A 63 -5.22 8.43 11.91
CA LEU A 63 -6.53 9.08 11.84
C LEU A 63 -7.16 8.76 10.48
N LEU A 64 -7.91 7.67 10.41
CA LEU A 64 -8.57 7.23 9.19
C LEU A 64 -9.79 8.11 8.92
N GLY A 65 -9.65 9.03 7.96
CA GLY A 65 -10.72 9.84 7.40
C GLY A 65 -11.28 9.29 6.08
N GLY A 66 -12.25 9.98 5.52
CA GLY A 66 -12.83 9.66 4.21
C GLY A 66 -14.05 8.74 4.27
N PHE A 67 -14.43 8.20 3.10
CA PHE A 67 -15.56 7.29 2.93
C PHE A 67 -16.92 7.84 3.41
N GLY A 68 -17.10 9.17 3.43
CA GLY A 68 -18.35 9.82 3.84
C GLY A 68 -18.68 9.65 5.33
N ARG A 69 -17.68 9.33 6.16
CA ARG A 69 -17.85 9.09 7.61
C ARG A 69 -17.00 10.03 8.44
N LYS A 70 -17.31 10.07 9.73
CA LYS A 70 -16.47 10.73 10.73
C LYS A 70 -15.13 10.00 10.80
N ALA A 71 -14.05 10.77 10.87
CA ALA A 71 -12.71 10.22 11.05
C ALA A 71 -12.61 9.42 12.36
N GLU A 72 -11.86 8.34 12.32
CA GLU A 72 -11.64 7.43 13.45
C GLU A 72 -10.15 7.16 13.67
N ILE A 73 -9.78 6.88 14.92
CA ILE A 73 -8.42 6.50 15.26
C ILE A 73 -8.32 4.98 15.17
N VAL A 74 -7.40 4.50 14.34
CA VAL A 74 -7.21 3.06 14.09
C VAL A 74 -5.79 2.62 14.39
N ASP A 75 -5.61 1.30 14.56
CA ASP A 75 -4.31 0.67 14.74
C ASP A 75 -3.49 0.67 13.46
N VAL A 76 -2.16 0.70 13.63
CA VAL A 76 -1.19 0.57 12.56
C VAL A 76 -0.49 -0.77 12.70
N TYR A 77 -0.41 -1.50 11.60
CA TYR A 77 0.31 -2.75 11.49
C TYR A 77 1.50 -2.60 10.55
N LYS A 78 2.55 -3.40 10.78
CA LYS A 78 3.73 -3.51 9.93
C LYS A 78 3.72 -4.89 9.27
N ILE A 79 3.72 -4.91 7.95
CA ILE A 79 3.95 -6.11 7.13
C ILE A 79 5.44 -6.10 6.76
N PRO A 80 6.24 -7.09 7.21
CA PRO A 80 7.68 -7.08 6.94
C PRO A 80 8.01 -7.08 5.44
N GLU A 81 7.23 -7.81 4.64
CA GLU A 81 7.44 -7.92 3.20
C GLU A 81 6.10 -7.96 2.46
N PHE A 82 5.92 -7.04 1.52
CA PHE A 82 4.78 -6.99 0.61
C PHE A 82 5.27 -6.98 -0.84
N ILE A 83 4.69 -7.84 -1.68
CA ILE A 83 5.17 -8.06 -3.05
C ILE A 83 4.04 -7.78 -4.05
N ILE A 84 4.37 -7.01 -5.08
CA ILE A 84 3.58 -6.90 -6.31
C ILE A 84 4.41 -7.51 -7.43
N LYS A 85 3.88 -8.49 -8.15
CA LYS A 85 4.60 -9.16 -9.23
C LYS A 85 3.68 -9.61 -10.34
N ASN A 86 4.25 -9.71 -11.54
CA ASN A 86 3.66 -10.44 -12.67
C ASN A 86 4.60 -11.61 -13.03
N GLU A 87 4.55 -12.10 -14.26
CA GLU A 87 5.40 -13.21 -14.72
C GLU A 87 6.87 -12.82 -14.94
N GLU A 88 7.15 -11.55 -15.20
CA GLU A 88 8.45 -11.02 -15.64
C GLU A 88 9.14 -10.17 -14.58
N ASP A 89 8.36 -9.43 -13.78
CA ASP A 89 8.80 -8.35 -12.92
C ASP A 89 8.28 -8.51 -11.48
N ILE A 90 9.08 -8.01 -10.54
CA ILE A 90 8.78 -8.05 -9.10
C ILE A 90 9.15 -6.72 -8.46
N LEU A 91 8.22 -6.18 -7.66
CA LEU A 91 8.40 -5.01 -6.84
C LEU A 91 8.09 -5.37 -5.38
N THR A 92 9.07 -5.17 -4.50
CA THR A 92 9.00 -5.53 -3.09
C THR A 92 9.04 -4.29 -2.22
N PHE A 93 8.08 -4.20 -1.29
CA PHE A 93 8.04 -3.21 -0.23
C PHE A 93 8.39 -3.88 1.08
N GLN A 94 9.52 -3.49 1.66
CA GLN A 94 9.94 -3.89 2.98
C GLN A 94 9.31 -2.96 4.03
N ASN A 95 8.93 -3.55 5.16
CA ASN A 95 8.35 -2.84 6.30
C ASN A 95 7.08 -2.05 5.95
N LEU A 96 6.20 -2.57 5.08
CA LEU A 96 4.96 -1.88 4.68
C LEU A 96 4.05 -1.61 5.89
N TYR A 97 3.85 -0.34 6.22
CA TYR A 97 2.91 0.08 7.26
C TYR A 97 1.50 0.25 6.70
N ILE A 98 0.51 -0.28 7.42
CA ILE A 98 -0.90 -0.26 7.02
C ILE A 98 -1.78 0.19 8.19
N ALA A 99 -2.86 0.89 7.91
CA ALA A 99 -3.93 1.17 8.87
C ALA A 99 -4.96 0.03 8.86
N SER A 100 -5.51 -0.32 10.03
CA SER A 100 -6.59 -1.31 10.14
C SER A 100 -7.96 -0.66 9.98
N SER A 101 -8.76 -1.14 9.05
CA SER A 101 -10.17 -0.76 8.91
C SER A 101 -11.05 -2.01 8.98
N PHE A 102 -10.87 -2.80 10.05
CA PHE A 102 -11.58 -4.06 10.25
C PHE A 102 -13.11 -3.87 10.16
N ASP A 103 -13.78 -4.90 9.66
CA ASP A 103 -15.24 -4.95 9.47
C ASP A 103 -15.81 -3.96 8.45
N ARG A 104 -14.96 -3.42 7.56
CA ARG A 104 -15.41 -2.57 6.44
C ARG A 104 -15.24 -3.26 5.10
N ASN A 105 -16.33 -3.41 4.37
CA ASN A 105 -16.29 -3.98 3.02
C ASN A 105 -16.12 -2.87 1.97
N PHE A 106 -14.92 -2.77 1.40
CA PHE A 106 -14.61 -1.86 0.29
C PHE A 106 -14.52 -2.55 -1.08
N GLY A 107 -14.84 -3.84 -1.16
CA GLY A 107 -14.69 -4.66 -2.36
C GLY A 107 -13.24 -5.07 -2.68
N CYS A 108 -12.31 -4.79 -1.77
CA CYS A 108 -10.89 -5.18 -1.82
C CYS A 108 -10.41 -5.57 -0.42
N ASP A 109 -9.27 -6.26 -0.34
CA ASP A 109 -8.65 -6.67 0.91
C ASP A 109 -7.69 -5.59 1.44
N LEU A 110 -6.96 -4.94 0.52
CA LEU A 110 -5.96 -3.92 0.82
C LEU A 110 -6.10 -2.72 -0.14
N ILE A 111 -6.22 -1.52 0.41
CA ILE A 111 -6.07 -0.27 -0.33
C ILE A 111 -4.58 0.09 -0.30
N LEU A 112 -3.98 0.35 -1.47
CA LEU A 112 -2.61 0.81 -1.62
C LEU A 112 -2.64 2.32 -1.85
N SER A 113 -1.97 3.08 -0.97
CA SER A 113 -1.85 4.53 -1.13
C SER A 113 -0.88 4.86 -2.25
N ALA A 114 -1.16 5.91 -3.03
CA ALA A 114 -0.16 6.40 -4.01
C ALA A 114 1.16 6.81 -3.35
N THR A 115 1.10 7.27 -2.10
CA THR A 115 2.28 7.69 -1.34
C THR A 115 3.30 6.55 -1.13
N MET A 116 2.86 5.29 -1.10
CA MET A 116 3.77 4.14 -1.01
C MET A 116 4.58 3.89 -2.29
N PHE A 117 4.28 4.58 -3.39
CA PHE A 117 5.01 4.51 -4.66
C PHE A 117 5.85 5.78 -4.89
N SER A 118 6.24 6.48 -3.82
CA SER A 118 7.18 7.60 -3.91
C SER A 118 8.46 7.18 -4.64
N HIS A 119 8.96 8.05 -5.51
CA HIS A 119 10.10 7.81 -6.40
C HIS A 119 9.85 6.78 -7.51
N MET A 120 8.59 6.48 -7.81
CA MET A 120 8.16 5.69 -8.96
C MET A 120 7.19 6.51 -9.82
N ASP A 121 7.14 6.21 -11.11
CA ASP A 121 6.06 6.68 -11.96
C ASP A 121 4.96 5.63 -12.00
N TYR A 122 3.70 6.05 -11.95
CA TYR A 122 2.57 5.14 -12.14
C TYR A 122 1.52 5.73 -13.07
N SER A 123 0.86 4.87 -13.84
CA SER A 123 -0.23 5.25 -14.73
C SER A 123 -1.29 4.17 -14.84
N ILE A 124 -2.55 4.59 -15.02
CA ILE A 124 -3.66 3.70 -15.37
C ILE A 124 -3.89 3.76 -16.88
N LEU A 125 -3.59 2.65 -17.56
CA LEU A 125 -3.73 2.50 -19.00
C LEU A 125 -5.03 1.76 -19.32
N ASN A 126 -6.10 2.50 -19.62
CA ASN A 126 -7.46 1.93 -19.74
C ASN A 126 -7.70 1.06 -20.99
N ARG A 127 -6.87 1.21 -22.05
CA ARG A 127 -7.10 0.60 -23.37
C ARG A 127 -5.98 -0.34 -23.83
N MET A 128 -5.18 -0.86 -22.91
CA MET A 128 -4.02 -1.67 -23.25
C MET A 128 -4.43 -3.13 -23.52
N GLY A 129 -4.41 -3.53 -24.79
CA GLY A 129 -4.78 -4.90 -25.20
C GLY A 129 -6.20 -5.30 -24.80
N ASN A 130 -7.17 -4.39 -24.95
CA ASN A 130 -8.57 -4.56 -24.52
C ASN A 130 -8.78 -4.74 -23.00
N SER A 131 -7.79 -4.41 -22.18
CA SER A 131 -7.88 -4.43 -20.72
C SER A 131 -7.34 -3.14 -20.11
N SER A 132 -7.80 -2.79 -18.91
CA SER A 132 -7.19 -1.71 -18.13
C SER A 132 -6.01 -2.27 -17.33
N ARG A 133 -4.92 -1.51 -17.24
CA ARG A 133 -3.69 -1.93 -16.54
C ARG A 133 -3.17 -0.81 -15.64
N LEU A 134 -2.64 -1.20 -14.48
CA LEU A 134 -1.79 -0.34 -13.66
C LEU A 134 -0.34 -0.59 -14.11
N ARG A 135 0.32 0.45 -14.61
CA ARG A 135 1.74 0.44 -14.98
C ARG A 135 2.51 1.19 -13.90
N ILE A 136 3.57 0.58 -13.38
CA ILE A 136 4.49 1.16 -12.40
C ILE A 136 5.88 1.09 -13.00
N GLU A 137 6.57 2.23 -13.09
CA GLU A 137 7.95 2.33 -13.53
C GLU A 137 8.84 2.62 -12.32
N TYR A 138 9.88 1.83 -12.17
CA TYR A 138 10.71 1.81 -10.97
C TYR A 138 12.15 1.42 -11.34
N ASP A 139 13.12 1.78 -10.51
CA ASP A 139 14.55 1.57 -10.78
C ASP A 139 15.20 0.50 -9.89
N ARG A 140 14.48 -0.01 -8.87
CA ARG A 140 14.95 -1.01 -7.90
C ARG A 140 13.88 -2.06 -7.58
N ASP A 141 14.27 -3.31 -7.33
CA ASP A 141 13.28 -4.35 -7.00
C ASP A 141 12.76 -4.26 -5.56
N VAL A 142 13.44 -3.49 -4.72
CA VAL A 142 13.17 -3.40 -3.28
C VAL A 142 13.16 -1.94 -2.85
N TYR A 143 12.08 -1.55 -2.17
CA TYR A 143 11.92 -0.27 -1.49
C TYR A 143 11.53 -0.49 -0.03
N TYR A 144 11.91 0.42 0.84
CA TYR A 144 11.53 0.41 2.25
C TYR A 144 10.44 1.45 2.46
N THR A 145 9.39 1.12 3.21
CA THR A 145 8.42 2.15 3.61
C THR A 145 8.76 2.71 4.97
N GLN A 146 8.53 4.01 5.16
CA GLN A 146 8.68 4.70 6.43
C GLN A 146 7.40 5.49 6.75
N MET A 147 7.14 5.67 8.05
CA MET A 147 6.02 6.48 8.55
C MET A 147 6.45 7.92 8.75
N ILE A 148 5.68 8.86 8.22
CA ILE A 148 5.78 10.27 8.58
C ILE A 148 4.82 10.54 9.72
N LEU A 149 5.35 10.97 10.87
CA LEU A 149 4.58 11.20 12.08
C LEU A 149 3.98 12.61 12.08
N ASN A 150 2.80 12.74 12.67
CA ASN A 150 2.19 14.04 12.88
C ASN A 150 3.03 14.86 13.89
N GLN A 151 3.46 16.05 13.49
CA GLN A 151 4.33 16.92 14.30
C GLN A 151 3.73 17.30 15.67
N GLN A 152 2.39 17.40 15.76
CA GLN A 152 1.70 17.77 17.00
C GLN A 152 1.34 16.55 17.86
N ARG A 153 1.32 15.34 17.27
CA ARG A 153 0.92 14.08 17.92
C ARG A 153 1.84 12.95 17.46
N THR A 154 3.00 12.83 18.08
CA THR A 154 4.07 11.87 17.70
C THR A 154 3.66 10.39 17.75
N GLY A 155 2.52 10.05 18.37
CA GLY A 155 1.91 8.72 18.33
C GLY A 155 1.01 8.46 17.11
N VAL A 156 0.74 9.46 16.28
CA VAL A 156 -0.16 9.40 15.13
C VAL A 156 0.65 9.53 13.84
N VAL A 157 0.46 8.57 12.95
CA VAL A 157 1.00 8.59 11.58
C VAL A 157 0.15 9.54 10.74
N GLU A 158 0.80 10.38 9.95
CA GLU A 158 0.16 11.26 8.99
C GLU A 158 0.07 10.62 7.61
N ARG A 159 1.16 9.98 7.16
CA ARG A 159 1.27 9.32 5.86
C ARG A 159 2.46 8.36 5.84
N ILE A 160 2.61 7.59 4.78
CA ILE A 160 3.81 6.78 4.53
C ILE A 160 4.46 7.16 3.21
N TYR A 161 5.76 6.92 3.08
CA TYR A 161 6.48 7.01 1.81
C TYR A 161 7.38 5.80 1.62
N SER A 162 7.64 5.44 0.37
CA SER A 162 8.70 4.50 -0.02
C SER A 162 10.02 5.23 -0.24
N PHE A 163 11.11 4.58 0.12
CA PHE A 163 12.48 5.05 -0.03
C PHE A 163 13.35 3.96 -0.64
N ALA A 164 14.44 4.38 -1.27
CA ALA A 164 15.29 3.50 -2.03
C ALA A 164 16.26 2.69 -1.13
N SER A 165 16.41 3.11 0.13
CA SER A 165 17.17 2.42 1.17
C SER A 165 16.47 2.55 2.53
N GLU A 166 16.85 1.69 3.48
CA GLU A 166 16.26 1.68 4.83
C GLU A 166 16.57 2.96 5.63
N THR A 167 17.67 3.65 5.30
CA THR A 167 18.27 4.74 6.08
C THR A 167 18.12 6.13 5.48
N GLU A 168 17.31 6.32 4.44
CA GLU A 168 16.94 7.66 3.94
C GLU A 168 15.95 8.36 4.89
N GLU A 169 16.28 8.43 6.18
CA GLU A 169 15.79 9.47 7.10
C GLU A 169 16.74 10.66 6.96
N THR A 170 16.41 11.61 6.08
CA THR A 170 16.80 13.03 6.24
C THR A 170 16.23 13.80 5.07
N MET A 171 15.23 14.64 5.35
CA MET A 171 15.01 16.00 4.82
C MET A 171 13.53 16.33 5.05
N ASN A 172 13.21 16.85 6.24
CA ASN A 172 12.27 17.96 6.44
C ASN A 172 12.18 18.30 7.93
N ASP A 173 13.28 18.84 8.45
CA ASP A 173 13.32 19.59 9.71
C ASP A 173 13.57 21.09 9.47
N ASN A 174 13.42 21.60 8.24
CA ASN A 174 13.47 23.04 7.95
C ASN A 174 12.83 23.37 6.59
N ILE A 175 11.53 23.71 6.56
CA ILE A 175 10.94 24.87 5.85
C ILE A 175 9.73 25.34 6.65
#